data_AF-A0A9E5Y309-F1
#
_entry.id   AF-A0A9E5Y309-F1
#
_cell.length_a   1.000
_cell.length_b   1.000
_cell.length_c   1.000
_cell.angle_alpha   90.00
_cell.angle_beta   90.00
_cell.angle_gamma   90.00
#
_symmetry.space_group_name_H-M   'P 1'
#
loop_
_entity.id
_entity.type
_entity.pdbx_description
1 polymer ?
#
loop_
_entity_poly.entity_id
_entity_poly.type
_entity_poly.pdbx_seq_one_letter_code
_entity_poly.pdbx_strand_id
1 'polypeptide(L)' 'MKVNVEALKELAFKNGWSVPELAKHIGISYSYLFRVLKGQKKGGSKLFAGLYRLCAEHDLDFSALVFLADTLPADNEKK' A
#
# COMPACT_ATOMS: atom_id res chain seq x y z
N MET A 1 5.49 6.93 -1.81
CA MET A 1 4.99 5.67 -2.39
C MET A 1 3.63 5.90 -3.04
N LYS A 2 3.43 5.35 -4.24
CA LYS A 2 2.10 5.27 -4.88
C LYS A 2 1.59 3.84 -4.72
N VAL A 3 0.28 3.69 -4.58
CA VAL A 3 -0.34 2.38 -4.35
C VAL A 3 -1.23 2.07 -5.54
N ASN A 4 -1.25 0.80 -5.95
CA ASN A 4 -2.17 0.31 -6.95
C ASN A 4 -3.57 0.19 -6.34
N VAL A 5 -4.37 1.25 -6.51
CA VAL A 5 -5.71 1.36 -5.93
C VAL A 5 -6.64 0.26 -6.45
N GLU A 6 -6.53 -0.10 -7.72
CA GLU A 6 -7.37 -1.14 -8.32
C GLU A 6 -7.02 -2.51 -7.75
N ALA A 7 -5.73 -2.85 -7.65
CA ALA A 7 -5.31 -4.10 -7.01
C ALA A 7 -5.73 -4.19 -5.54
N LEU A 8 -5.74 -3.08 -4.79
CA LEU A 8 -6.26 -3.07 -3.41
C LEU A 8 -7.76 -3.31 -3.34
N LYS A 9 -8.53 -2.74 -4.27
CA LYS A 9 -9.98 -2.95 -4.33
C LYS A 9 -10.29 -4.40 -4.72
N GLU A 10 -9.56 -4.95 -5.69
CA GLU A 10 -9.70 -6.37 -6.07
C GLU A 10 -9.35 -7.29 -4.90
N LEU A 11 -8.28 -6.98 -4.16
CA LEU A 11 -7.92 -7.74 -2.96
C LEU A 11 -9.05 -7.71 -1.92
N ALA A 12 -9.57 -6.52 -1.63
CA ALA A 12 -10.69 -6.38 -0.69
C ALA A 12 -11.93 -7.13 -1.19
N PHE A 13 -12.26 -7.03 -2.47
CA PHE A 13 -13.38 -7.73 -3.09
C PHE A 13 -13.24 -9.26 -3.01
N LYS A 14 -12.07 -9.81 -3.36
CA LYS A 14 -11.79 -11.26 -3.30
C LYS A 14 -11.91 -11.83 -1.89
N ASN A 15 -11.60 -11.03 -0.88
CA ASN A 15 -11.69 -11.42 0.52
C ASN A 15 -13.01 -11.00 1.20
N GLY A 16 -13.94 -10.38 0.46
CA GLY A 16 -15.22 -9.90 1.01
C GLY A 16 -15.10 -8.76 2.00
N TRP A 17 -14.00 -8.00 1.99
CA TRP A 17 -13.75 -6.91 2.92
C TRP A 17 -14.33 -5.58 2.44
N SER A 18 -14.99 -4.87 3.35
CA SER A 18 -15.29 -3.45 3.19
C SER A 18 -14.03 -2.59 3.33
N VAL A 19 -14.08 -1.34 2.85
CA VAL A 19 -12.95 -0.40 2.98
C VAL A 19 -12.54 -0.16 4.45
N PRO A 20 -13.46 -0.02 5.42
CA PRO A 20 -13.09 0.03 6.83
C PRO A 20 -12.39 -1.24 7.34
N GLU A 21 -12.80 -2.43 6.90
CA GLU A 21 -12.16 -3.69 7.29
C GLU A 21 -10.77 -3.81 6.69
N LEU A 22 -10.61 -3.47 5.41
CA LEU A 22 -9.32 -3.38 4.75
C LEU A 22 -8.35 -2.46 5.53
N ALA A 23 -8.83 -1.31 6.01
CA ALA A 23 -8.04 -0.42 6.84
C ALA A 23 -7.58 -1.09 8.16
N LYS A 24 -8.44 -1.89 8.79
CA LYS A 24 -8.10 -2.67 10.00
C LYS A 24 -7.04 -3.74 9.70
N HIS A 25 -7.19 -4.49 8.61
CA HIS A 25 -6.22 -5.50 8.18
C HIS A 25 -4.84 -4.90 7.90
N ILE A 26 -4.81 -3.74 7.25
CA ILE A 26 -3.57 -2.97 7.00
C ILE A 26 -3.04 -2.34 8.30
N GLY A 27 -3.88 -2.09 9.30
CA GLY A 27 -3.47 -1.44 10.56
C GLY A 27 -3.40 0.08 10.47
N ILE A 28 -4.26 0.71 9.67
CA ILE A 28 -4.36 2.17 9.52
C ILE A 28 -5.79 2.67 9.72
N SER A 29 -5.98 3.98 9.87
CA SER A 29 -7.32 4.56 9.97
C SER A 29 -8.04 4.54 8.63
N TYR A 30 -9.36 4.30 8.66
CA TYR A 30 -10.24 4.36 7.50
C TYR A 30 -10.09 5.70 6.74
N SER A 31 -10.14 6.83 7.44
CA SER A 31 -10.03 8.15 6.82
C SER A 31 -8.69 8.36 6.11
N TYR A 32 -7.61 7.76 6.61
CA TYR A 32 -6.32 7.79 5.92
C TYR A 32 -6.32 6.92 4.67
N LEU A 33 -6.79 5.68 4.77
CA LEU A 33 -6.92 4.79 3.61
C LEU A 33 -7.80 5.41 2.53
N PHE A 34 -8.95 5.97 2.89
CA PHE A 34 -9.88 6.60 1.96
C PHE A 34 -9.24 7.75 1.18
N ARG A 35 -8.49 8.63 1.87
CA ARG A 35 -7.74 9.71 1.21
C ARG A 35 -6.67 9.20 0.24
N VAL A 36 -6.02 8.08 0.59
CA VAL A 36 -5.03 7.44 -0.31
C VAL A 36 -5.71 6.83 -1.53
N LEU A 37 -6.83 6.11 -1.36
CA LEU A 37 -7.61 5.53 -2.46
C LEU A 37 -8.17 6.61 -3.41
N LYS A 38 -8.51 7.80 -2.89
CA LYS A 38 -8.92 8.96 -3.68
C LYS A 38 -7.76 9.72 -4.34
N GLY A 39 -6.51 9.29 -4.14
CA GLY A 39 -5.32 9.98 -4.64
C GLY A 39 -5.02 11.32 -3.94
N GLN A 40 -5.76 11.67 -2.88
CA GLN A 40 -5.61 12.91 -2.14
C GLN A 40 -4.39 12.90 -1.21
N LYS A 41 -3.84 11.72 -0.91
CA LYS A 41 -2.65 11.58 -0.07
C LYS A 41 -1.75 10.45 -0.58
N LYS A 42 -0.43 10.67 -0.54
CA LYS A 42 0.56 9.62 -0.85
C LYS A 42 0.64 8.60 0.29
N GLY A 43 0.99 7.36 -0.08
CA GLY A 43 1.29 6.31 0.89
C GLY A 43 2.56 6.62 1.67
N GLY A 44 2.48 6.53 3.01
CA GLY A 44 3.60 6.67 3.93
C GLY A 44 4.07 5.33 4.48
N SER A 45 5.04 5.36 5.39
CA SER A 45 5.66 4.17 5.99
C SER A 45 4.66 3.23 6.69
N LYS A 46 3.65 3.78 7.38
CA LYS A 46 2.59 2.97 8.02
C LYS A 46 1.76 2.16 7.03
N LEU A 47 1.41 2.76 5.89
CA LEU A 47 0.68 2.06 4.84
C LEU A 47 1.55 0.99 4.19
N PHE A 48 2.83 1.31 3.92
CA PHE A 48 3.79 0.35 3.37
C PHE A 48 3.93 -0.88 4.28
N ALA A 49 4.20 -0.68 5.57
CA ALA A 49 4.38 -1.77 6.53
C ALA A 49 3.11 -2.64 6.66
N GLY A 50 1.94 -1.99 6.70
CA GLY A 50 0.66 -2.67 6.75
C GLY A 50 0.37 -3.52 5.52
N LEU A 51 0.63 -2.97 4.32
CA LEU A 51 0.48 -3.71 3.06
C LEU A 51 1.49 -4.85 2.95
N TYR A 52 2.74 -4.63 3.37
CA TYR A 52 3.77 -5.66 3.33
C TYR A 52 3.39 -6.85 4.20
N ARG A 53 2.91 -6.60 5.43
CA ARG A 53 2.39 -7.65 6.32
C ARG A 53 1.20 -8.37 5.69
N LEU A 54 0.24 -7.63 5.16
CA LEU A 54 -0.94 -8.21 4.52
C LEU A 54 -0.55 -9.10 3.33
N CYS A 55 0.45 -8.70 2.55
CA CYS A 55 0.96 -9.52 1.44
C CYS A 55 1.61 -10.80 1.93
N ALA A 56 2.41 -10.72 3.00
CA ALA A 56 3.04 -11.89 3.60
C ALA A 56 2.01 -12.88 4.19
N GLU A 57 0.91 -12.39 4.75
CA GLU A 57 -0.17 -13.22 5.31
C GLU A 57 -1.00 -13.93 4.23
N HIS A 58 -1.11 -13.36 3.03
CA HIS A 58 -1.99 -13.83 1.95
C HIS A 58 -1.24 -14.33 0.70
N ASP A 59 0.08 -14.52 0.79
CA ASP A 59 0.97 -14.93 -0.31
C ASP A 59 0.80 -14.06 -1.58
N LEU A 60 0.70 -12.74 -1.38
CA LEU A 60 0.50 -11.78 -2.46
C LEU A 60 1.83 -11.21 -2.92
N ASP A 61 1.93 -10.94 -4.23
CA ASP A 61 3.03 -10.18 -4.78
C ASP A 61 2.92 -8.70 -4.38
N PHE A 62 3.77 -8.29 -3.44
CA PHE A 62 3.84 -6.92 -2.95
C PHE A 62 4.19 -5.92 -4.07
N SER A 63 4.97 -6.33 -5.07
CA SER A 63 5.39 -5.46 -6.18
C SER A 63 4.22 -5.10 -7.10
N ALA A 64 3.20 -5.95 -7.20
CA ALA A 64 1.98 -5.68 -7.95
C ALA A 64 1.05 -4.66 -7.26
N LEU A 65 1.16 -4.54 -5.93
CA LEU A 65 0.32 -3.66 -5.10
C LEU A 65 0.94 -2.28 -4.87
N VAL A 66 2.26 -2.17 -4.88
CA VAL A 66 2.98 -0.97 -4.48
C VAL A 66 3.95 -0.51 -5.57
N PHE A 67 3.76 0.73 -6.01
CA PHE A 67 4.73 1.41 -6.86
C PHE A 67 5.66 2.27 -5.98
N LEU A 68 6.88 1.76 -5.80
CA LEU A 68 7.99 2.56 -5.30
C LEU A 68 8.46 3.46 -6.46
N ALA A 69 8.69 4.75 -6.16
CA ALA A 69 9.24 5.64 -7.17
C ALA A 69 10.67 5.20 -7.51
N ASP A 70 11.10 5.48 -8.73
CA ASP A 70 12.39 5.05 -9.26
C ASP A 70 13.57 5.40 -8.36
N THR A 71 14.63 4.60 -8.56
CA THR A 71 15.89 4.60 -7.81
C THR A 71 16.33 5.98 -7.36
N LEU A 72 16.68 6.08 -6.06
CA LEU A 72 17.51 7.16 -5.58
C LEU A 72 18.75 7.25 -6.48
N PRO A 73 19.19 8.44 -6.91
CA PRO A 73 20.46 8.55 -7.61
C PRO A 73 21.53 7.92 -6.71
N ALA A 74 22.29 6.99 -7.28
CA ALA A 74 23.40 6.35 -6.60
C ALA A 74 24.55 7.36 -6.48
N ASP A 75 24.39 8.35 -5.61
CA ASP A 75 25.46 9.30 -5.30
C ASP A 75 26.40 8.68 -4.27
N ASN A 76 27.10 7.63 -4.71
CA ASN A 76 28.24 7.03 -4.01
C ASN A 76 29.56 7.49 -4.63
N GLU A 77 29.60 8.68 -5.27
CA GLU A 77 30.86 9.27 -5.67
C GLU A 77 31.62 9.72 -4.42
N LYS A 78 32.62 8.92 -4.04
CA LYS A 78 33.58 9.23 -2.98
C LYS A 78 34.19 10.61 -3.28
N LYS A 79 34.01 11.55 -2.35
CA LYS A 79 34.85 12.75 -2.25
C LYS A 79 36.29 12.39 -1.87
#